data_AF-A0A897N2B5-F1
#
_entry.id   AF-A0A897N2B5-F1
#
_cell.length_a   1.000
_cell.length_b   1.000
_cell.length_c   1.000
_cell.angle_alpha   90.00
_cell.angle_beta   90.00
_cell.angle_gamma   90.00
#
_symmetry.space_group_name_H-M   'P 1'
#
loop_
_entity.id
_entity.type
_entity.pdbx_description
1 polymer ?
#
loop_
_entity_poly.entity_id
_entity_poly.type
_entity_poly.pdbx_seq_one_letter_code
_entity_poly.pdbx_strand_id
1 'polypeptide(L)' 'MKSEDLQEMLEQNGELMVAVSEFDQPLELHLHDAEIGDETVRLRLTDGVLEFDVDEVTGAWQHTHSLADLGLE' A
#
# COMPACT_ATOMS: atom_id res chain seq x y z
N MET A 1 -12.36 -2.34 5.80
CA MET A 1 -11.95 -1.13 6.58
C MET A 1 -12.64 0.09 5.96
N LYS A 2 -12.63 1.29 6.55
CA LYS A 2 -13.10 2.48 5.81
C LYS A 2 -11.96 3.11 5.02
N SER A 3 -12.26 3.75 3.89
CA SER A 3 -11.30 4.44 3.02
C SER A 3 -10.50 5.52 3.77
N GLU A 4 -11.17 6.30 4.60
CA GLU A 4 -10.55 7.34 5.44
C GLU A 4 -9.48 6.76 6.38
N ASP A 5 -9.74 5.59 6.98
CA ASP A 5 -8.79 4.92 7.88
C ASP A 5 -7.54 4.46 7.11
N LEU A 6 -7.72 3.94 5.89
CA LEU A 6 -6.60 3.48 5.06
C LEU A 6 -5.71 4.63 4.58
N GLN A 7 -6.31 5.78 4.25
CA GLN A 7 -5.56 6.99 3.89
C GLN A 7 -4.70 7.47 5.06
N GLU A 8 -5.26 7.52 6.27
CA GLU A 8 -4.50 7.89 7.46
C GLU A 8 -3.37 6.88 7.74
N MET A 9 -3.63 5.57 7.58
CA MET A 9 -2.61 4.53 7.74
C MET A 9 -1.48 4.63 6.71
N LEU A 10 -1.80 4.97 5.45
CA LEU A 10 -0.80 5.21 4.41
C LEU A 10 0.05 6.44 4.73
N GLU A 11 -0.56 7.53 5.18
CA GLU A 11 0.16 8.77 5.51
C GLU A 11 1.07 8.61 6.74
N GLN A 12 0.61 7.88 7.76
CA GLN A 12 1.38 7.66 8.98
C GLN A 12 2.54 6.68 8.77
N ASN A 13 2.28 5.61 8.02
CA ASN A 13 3.21 4.49 7.93
C ASN A 13 4.02 4.49 6.63
N GLY A 14 3.49 5.09 5.56
CA GLY A 14 4.13 5.16 4.26
C GLY A 14 3.86 3.96 3.35
N GLU A 15 3.23 2.88 3.83
CA GLU A 15 2.89 1.68 3.04
C GLU A 15 1.60 0.98 3.54
N LEU A 16 0.93 0.26 2.63
CA LEU A 16 -0.24 -0.59 2.88
C LEU A 16 0.00 -1.99 2.29
N MET A 17 -0.51 -3.04 2.92
CA MET A 17 -0.45 -4.43 2.44
C MET A 17 -1.82 -4.93 2.02
N VAL A 18 -1.86 -5.68 0.93
CA VAL A 18 -3.10 -6.10 0.26
C VAL A 18 -3.07 -7.61 0.03
N ALA A 19 -4.07 -8.35 0.51
CA ALA A 19 -4.26 -9.72 0.08
C ALA A 19 -4.95 -9.74 -1.27
N VAL A 20 -4.21 -10.08 -2.34
CA VAL A 20 -4.81 -10.29 -3.66
C VAL A 20 -5.34 -11.72 -3.75
N SER A 21 -6.65 -11.87 -3.96
CA SER A 21 -7.36 -13.15 -3.94
C SER A 21 -7.05 -14.10 -5.12
N GLU A 22 -6.33 -13.65 -6.15
CA GLU A 22 -5.91 -14.48 -7.31
C GLU A 22 -4.58 -15.22 -7.13
N PHE A 23 -3.87 -15.06 -6.01
CA PHE A 23 -2.60 -15.74 -5.75
C PHE A 23 -2.73 -16.76 -4.61
N ASP A 24 -2.10 -17.93 -4.76
CA ASP A 24 -2.10 -19.00 -3.73
C ASP A 24 -1.50 -18.55 -2.38
N GLN A 25 -0.84 -17.39 -2.34
CA GLN A 25 -0.31 -16.74 -1.14
C GLN A 25 -0.59 -15.23 -1.18
N PRO A 26 -0.80 -14.56 -0.03
CA PRO A 26 -0.97 -13.11 0.03
C PRO A 26 0.25 -12.40 -0.58
N LEU A 27 0.01 -11.44 -1.47
CA LEU A 27 1.06 -10.59 -2.04
C LEU A 27 1.33 -9.41 -1.12
N GLU A 28 2.56 -9.29 -0.63
CA GLU A 28 2.99 -8.07 0.05
C GLU A 28 3.35 -7.02 -1.02
N LEU A 29 2.63 -5.90 -1.02
CA LEU A 29 2.89 -4.77 -1.92
C LEU A 29 3.31 -3.58 -1.08
N HIS A 30 4.40 -2.90 -1.44
CA HIS A 30 4.85 -1.68 -0.77
C HIS A 30 4.29 -0.48 -1.53
N LEU A 31 3.29 0.19 -0.96
CA LEU A 31 2.52 1.22 -1.65
C LEU A 31 2.86 2.60 -1.13
N HIS A 32 3.66 3.38 -1.88
CA HIS A 32 4.00 4.76 -1.48
C HIS A 32 3.19 5.83 -2.23
N ASP A 33 2.50 5.45 -3.31
CA ASP A 33 1.81 6.38 -4.23
C ASP A 33 0.50 5.75 -4.72
N ALA A 34 -0.36 5.41 -3.76
CA ALA A 34 -1.69 4.84 -4.00
C ALA A 34 -2.77 5.92 -3.85
N GLU A 35 -3.76 5.90 -4.75
CA GLU A 35 -4.98 6.70 -4.64
C GLU A 35 -6.06 5.84 -3.97
N ILE A 36 -6.47 6.22 -2.76
CA ILE A 36 -7.47 5.48 -1.97
C ILE A 36 -8.83 6.17 -2.15
N GLY A 37 -9.72 5.50 -2.89
CA GLY A 37 -11.12 5.90 -3.05
C GLY A 37 -12.04 5.25 -2.02
N ASP A 38 -13.35 5.46 -2.18
CA ASP A 38 -14.34 4.95 -1.22
C ASP A 38 -14.44 3.41 -1.20
N GLU A 39 -14.32 2.78 -2.36
CA GLU A 39 -14.47 1.32 -2.52
C GLU A 39 -13.19 0.64 -3.01
N THR A 40 -12.30 1.38 -3.66
CA THR A 40 -11.10 0.83 -4.30
C THR A 40 -9.83 1.59 -3.93
N VAL A 41 -8.71 0.88 -3.98
CA VAL A 41 -7.37 1.43 -3.90
C VAL A 41 -6.71 1.24 -5.27
N ARG A 42 -6.12 2.31 -5.79
CA ARG A 42 -5.56 2.36 -7.12
C ARG A 42 -4.07 2.71 -7.09
N LEU A 43 -3.28 1.93 -7.82
CA LEU A 43 -1.86 2.19 -8.03
C LEU A 43 -1.60 2.49 -9.50
N ARG A 44 -0.88 3.57 -9.78
CA ARG A 44 -0.40 3.87 -11.12
C ARG A 44 0.99 3.28 -11.28
N LEU A 45 1.10 2.28 -12.15
CA LEU A 45 2.38 1.71 -12.57
C LEU A 45 2.89 2.48 -13.80
N THR A 46 4.15 2.28 -14.14
CA THR A 46 4.76 2.87 -15.35
C THR A 46 4.10 2.38 -16.64
N ASP A 47 3.50 1.20 -16.62
CA ASP A 47 2.90 0.53 -17.77
C ASP A 47 1.42 0.18 -17.59
N GLY A 48 0.79 0.59 -16.49
CA GLY A 48 -0.57 0.20 -16.20
C GLY A 48 -1.14 0.75 -14.91
N VAL A 49 -2.26 0.15 -14.50
CA VAL A 49 -2.97 0.50 -13.27
C VAL A 49 -3.36 -0.79 -12.59
N LEU A 50 -3.03 -0.91 -11.30
CA LEU A 50 -3.61 -1.94 -10.43
C LEU A 50 -4.74 -1.31 -9.63
N GLU A 51 -5.83 -2.03 -9.50
CA GLU A 51 -7.01 -1.63 -8.75
C GLU A 51 -7.49 -2.84 -7.95
N PHE A 52 -7.77 -2.63 -6.67
CA PHE A 52 -8.26 -3.66 -5.76
C PHE A 52 -9.28 -3.05 -4.79
N ASP A 53 -10.19 -3.88 -4.31
CA ASP A 53 -11.19 -3.47 -3.32
C ASP A 53 -10.52 -3.13 -1.99
N VAL A 54 -11.03 -2.10 -1.32
CA VAL A 54 -10.58 -1.67 0.02
C VAL A 54 -10.64 -2.82 1.04
N ASP A 55 -11.55 -3.76 0.87
CA ASP A 55 -11.71 -4.91 1.75
C ASP A 55 -10.64 -6.00 1.58
N GLU A 56 -9.87 -5.95 0.48
CA GLU A 56 -8.73 -6.84 0.25
C GLU A 56 -7.45 -6.34 0.95
N VAL A 57 -7.47 -5.13 1.54
CA VAL A 57 -6.33 -4.58 2.30
C VAL A 57 -6.24 -5.25 3.67
N THR A 58 -5.14 -5.97 3.94
CA THR A 58 -4.98 -6.77 5.16
C THR A 58 -4.13 -6.11 6.24
N GLY A 59 -3.38 -5.05 5.94
CA GLY A 59 -2.59 -4.34 6.94
C GLY A 59 -1.90 -3.09 6.42
N ALA A 60 -1.22 -2.38 7.32
CA ALA A 60 -0.32 -1.28 7.01
C ALA A 60 0.87 -1.33 7.94
N TRP A 61 2.04 -0.99 7.44
CA TRP A 61 3.29 -1.04 8.18
C TRP A 61 4.12 0.20 7.92
N GLN A 62 4.99 0.54 8.87
CA GLN A 62 5.89 1.66 8.72
C GLN A 62 7.29 1.18 8.37
N HIS A 63 7.67 1.27 7.10
CA HIS A 63 9.05 1.05 6.68
C HIS A 63 9.88 2.31 6.89
N THR A 64 10.91 2.21 7.73
CA THR A 64 11.90 3.27 7.92
C THR A 64 13.24 2.85 7.33
N HIS A 65 13.82 3.71 6.50
CA HIS A 65 15.22 3.60 6.08
C HIS A 65 16.06 4.60 6.88
N SER A 66 17.18 4.14 7.43
CA SER A 66 18.17 5.07 7.99
C SER A 66 18.99 5.73 6.88
N LEU A 67 19.56 6.90 7.14
CA LEU A 67 20.49 7.55 6.20
C LEU A 67 21.72 6.66 5.92
N ALA A 68 22.13 5.88 6.92
CA ALA A 68 23.21 4.89 6.78
C ALA A 68 22.85 3.77 5.80
N ASP A 69 21.59 3.30 5.79
CA ASP A 69 21.12 2.26 4.84
C ASP A 69 21.18 2.73 3.39
N LEU A 70 21.13 4.05 3.18
CA LEU A 70 21.21 4.70 1.87
C LEU A 70 22.63 5.20 1.54
N GLY A 71 23.59 5.04 2.46
CA GLY A 71 24.98 5.50 2.29
C GLY A 71 25.15 7.02 2.30
N LEU A 72 24.29 7.75 3.01
CA LEU A 72 24.21 9.21 3.01
C LEU A 72 24.73 9.86 4.32
N GLU A 73 25.75 9.28 4.96
CA GLU A 73 26.44 9.85 6.14
C GLU A 73 27.67 10.70 5.81
#